data_AF-A0A8T4NLC9-F1
#
_entry.id   AF-A0A8T4NLC9-F1
#
_cell.length_a   1.000
_cell.length_b   1.000
_cell.length_c   1.000
_cell.angle_alpha   90.00
_cell.angle_beta   90.00
_cell.angle_gamma   90.00
#
_symmetry.space_group_name_H-M   'P 1'
#
loop_
_entity.id
_entity.type
_entity.pdbx_description
1 polymer ?
#
loop_
_entity_poly.entity_id
_entity_poly.type
_entity_poly.pdbx_seq_one_letter_code
_entity_poly.pdbx_strand_id
1 'polypeptide(L)'
;METLIFNSTKELKKNKKELEDKLNVSITITGKKADISGEAVDEYEAMIVLEAINFGFSAKKALMLKDQDILFQHINIKKFTHRKKLEDVRARLIGTEGKTKRAIENITLSHLAIRGNDIGIIAPADLMQEVITALTNLIRGSKQSNVYNFLERMNAEKKKFPDDLGLKKDKKGK
;
A
#
# COMPACT_ATOMS: atom_id res chain seq x y z
N MET A 1 -9.23 -7.61 22.77
CA MET A 1 -8.37 -6.48 23.18
C MET A 1 -7.01 -6.65 22.55
N GLU A 2 -6.72 -5.82 21.56
CA GLU A 2 -5.45 -5.80 20.82
C GLU A 2 -4.68 -4.51 21.13
N THR A 3 -3.35 -4.53 21.04
CA THR A 3 -2.51 -3.36 21.32
C THR A 3 -1.53 -3.10 20.18
N LEU A 4 -1.47 -1.85 19.71
CA LEU A 4 -0.55 -1.40 18.68
C LEU A 4 0.37 -0.27 19.17
N ILE A 5 1.66 -0.35 18.81
CA ILE A 5 2.66 0.67 19.15
C ILE A 5 2.89 1.60 17.96
N PHE A 6 2.61 2.88 18.17
CA PHE A 6 2.73 3.94 17.17
C PHE A 6 4.07 4.64 17.19
N ASN A 7 4.59 4.94 16.00
CA ASN A 7 5.70 5.88 15.84
C ASN A 7 5.25 7.32 16.13
N SER A 8 4.03 7.66 15.68
CA SER A 8 3.36 8.93 15.92
C SER A 8 1.87 8.71 16.09
N THR A 9 1.30 9.22 17.18
CA THR A 9 -0.15 9.14 17.45
C THR A 9 -0.93 10.36 16.93
N LYS A 10 -0.28 11.27 16.21
CA LYS A 10 -0.89 12.57 15.82
C LYS A 10 -2.14 12.37 14.94
N GLU A 11 -2.02 11.54 13.91
CA GLU A 11 -3.11 11.26 12.97
C GLU A 11 -4.24 10.49 13.65
N LEU A 12 -3.89 9.51 14.49
CA LEU A 12 -4.85 8.74 15.27
C LEU A 12 -5.64 9.63 16.24
N LYS A 13 -4.98 10.49 17.02
CA LYS A 13 -5.65 11.41 17.96
C LYS A 13 -6.56 12.39 17.23
N LYS A 14 -6.12 12.89 16.06
CA LYS A 14 -6.88 13.86 15.27
C LYS A 14 -8.21 13.28 14.75
N ASN A 15 -8.20 12.02 14.29
CA ASN A 15 -9.36 11.38 13.67
C ASN A 15 -9.96 10.27 14.53
N LYS A 16 -9.68 10.27 15.85
CA LYS A 16 -10.05 9.18 16.76
C LYS A 16 -11.53 8.83 16.66
N LYS A 17 -12.41 9.84 16.81
CA LYS A 17 -13.86 9.64 16.80
C LYS A 17 -14.35 9.03 15.49
N GLU A 18 -13.89 9.54 14.35
CA GLU A 18 -14.26 8.99 13.04
C GLU A 18 -13.79 7.54 12.87
N LEU A 19 -12.61 7.21 13.38
CA LEU A 19 -12.07 5.85 13.34
C LEU A 19 -12.89 4.90 14.23
N GLU A 20 -13.21 5.31 15.47
CA GLU A 20 -14.06 4.54 16.38
C GLU A 20 -15.44 4.29 15.77
N ASP A 21 -16.09 5.32 15.22
CA ASP A 21 -17.42 5.22 14.61
C ASP A 21 -17.43 4.31 13.38
N LYS A 22 -16.42 4.43 12.50
CA LYS A 22 -16.37 3.64 11.26
C LYS A 22 -15.90 2.21 11.46
N LEU A 23 -15.10 1.94 12.49
CA LEU A 23 -14.54 0.62 12.77
C LEU A 23 -15.33 -0.12 13.86
N ASN A 24 -16.34 0.50 14.46
CA ASN A 24 -17.14 -0.08 15.54
C ASN A 24 -16.29 -0.57 16.73
N VAL A 25 -15.24 0.19 17.08
CA VAL A 25 -14.34 -0.12 18.19
C VAL A 25 -14.11 1.07 19.10
N SER A 26 -13.67 0.83 20.33
CA SER A 26 -13.11 1.84 21.22
C SER A 26 -11.58 1.84 21.14
N ILE A 27 -10.97 3.02 21.05
CA ILE A 27 -9.52 3.21 20.94
C ILE A 27 -9.01 4.03 22.12
N THR A 28 -8.25 3.40 23.03
CA THR A 28 -7.59 4.09 24.15
C THR A 28 -6.13 4.37 23.82
N ILE A 29 -5.69 5.63 23.91
CA ILE A 29 -4.33 6.03 23.51
C ILE A 29 -3.52 6.42 24.74
N THR A 30 -2.47 5.65 25.03
CA THR A 30 -1.55 5.87 26.16
C THR A 30 -0.13 6.09 25.66
N GLY A 31 0.27 7.36 25.56
CA GLY A 31 1.57 7.74 24.99
C GLY A 31 1.68 7.35 23.51
N LYS A 32 2.46 6.30 23.22
CA LYS A 32 2.60 5.70 21.89
C LYS A 32 1.79 4.41 21.69
N LYS A 33 1.15 3.89 22.74
CA LYS A 33 0.31 2.70 22.65
C LYS A 33 -1.12 3.08 22.31
N ALA A 34 -1.77 2.28 21.47
CA ALA A 34 -3.21 2.32 21.27
C ALA A 34 -3.76 0.93 21.59
N ASP A 35 -4.69 0.89 22.54
CA ASP A 35 -5.43 -0.30 22.92
C ASP A 35 -6.79 -0.26 22.23
N ILE A 36 -7.15 -1.33 21.54
CA ILE A 36 -8.39 -1.46 20.78
C ILE A 36 -9.30 -2.47 21.47
N SER A 37 -10.58 -2.13 21.60
CA SER A 37 -11.59 -2.96 22.23
C SER A 37 -12.89 -2.94 21.44
N GLY A 38 -13.39 -4.11 21.06
CA GLY A 38 -14.63 -4.30 20.28
C GLY A 38 -14.95 -5.77 20.07
N GLU A 39 -15.77 -6.09 19.07
CA GLU A 39 -15.94 -7.49 18.64
C GLU A 39 -14.67 -7.99 17.93
N ALA A 40 -14.44 -9.30 17.93
CA ALA A 40 -13.19 -9.88 17.39
C ALA A 40 -12.93 -9.52 15.91
N VAL A 41 -13.99 -9.45 15.10
CA VAL A 41 -13.89 -9.07 13.68
C VAL A 41 -13.56 -7.58 13.54
N ASP A 42 -14.25 -6.72 14.30
CA ASP A 42 -14.03 -5.28 14.30
C ASP A 42 -12.63 -4.92 14.82
N GLU A 43 -12.14 -5.60 15.86
CA GLU A 43 -10.78 -5.45 16.37
C GLU A 43 -9.74 -5.79 15.29
N TYR A 44 -9.97 -6.87 14.52
CA TYR A 44 -9.08 -7.27 13.43
C TYR A 44 -9.06 -6.26 12.28
N GLU A 45 -10.22 -5.79 11.83
CA GLU A 45 -10.31 -4.73 10.80
C GLU A 45 -9.65 -3.43 11.27
N ALA A 46 -9.91 -3.04 12.53
CA ALA A 46 -9.30 -1.86 13.13
C ALA A 46 -7.77 -1.98 13.17
N MET A 47 -7.22 -3.15 13.51
CA MET A 47 -5.78 -3.37 13.52
C MET A 47 -5.15 -3.11 12.14
N ILE A 48 -5.74 -3.63 11.06
CA ILE A 48 -5.25 -3.41 9.68
C ILE A 48 -5.25 -1.91 9.33
N VAL A 49 -6.33 -1.20 9.65
CA VAL A 49 -6.45 0.24 9.40
C VAL A 49 -5.43 1.04 10.22
N LEU A 50 -5.28 0.71 11.50
CA LEU A 50 -4.37 1.37 12.41
C LEU A 50 -2.90 1.11 12.06
N GLU A 51 -2.56 -0.08 11.54
CA GLU A 51 -1.24 -0.39 10.98
C GLU A 51 -0.89 0.53 9.82
N ALA A 52 -1.82 0.75 8.88
CA ALA A 52 -1.61 1.67 7.77
C ALA A 52 -1.43 3.13 8.26
N ILE A 53 -2.20 3.57 9.27
CA ILE A 53 -2.00 4.89 9.89
C ILE A 53 -0.63 4.98 10.56
N ASN A 54 -0.23 3.95 11.30
CA ASN A 54 1.07 3.90 11.95
C ASN A 54 2.22 3.91 10.94
N PHE A 55 2.00 3.33 9.75
CA PHE A 55 2.96 3.40 8.66
C PHE A 55 3.15 4.85 8.17
N GLY A 56 2.05 5.59 8.04
CA GLY A 56 2.03 7.01 7.69
C GLY A 56 0.91 7.43 6.74
N PHE A 57 -0.11 6.59 6.54
CA PHE A 57 -1.30 6.98 5.79
C PHE A 57 -2.23 7.86 6.62
N SER A 58 -2.94 8.77 5.96
CA SER A 58 -4.01 9.54 6.60
C SER A 58 -5.19 8.62 6.93
N ALA A 59 -5.98 8.97 7.96
CA ALA A 59 -7.16 8.19 8.35
C ALA A 59 -8.09 7.89 7.15
N LYS A 60 -8.35 8.90 6.31
CA LYS A 60 -9.15 8.77 5.08
C LYS A 60 -8.66 7.67 4.12
N LYS A 61 -7.35 7.51 3.98
CA LYS A 61 -6.75 6.50 3.08
C LYS A 61 -6.73 5.12 3.73
N ALA A 62 -6.40 5.07 5.02
CA ALA A 62 -6.38 3.83 5.76
C ALA A 62 -7.78 3.19 5.86
N LEU A 63 -8.83 3.99 6.02
CA LEU A 63 -10.23 3.53 6.05
C LEU A 63 -10.70 2.87 4.74
N MET A 64 -9.94 2.98 3.65
CA MET A 64 -10.23 2.21 2.43
C MET A 64 -10.05 0.69 2.66
N LEU A 65 -9.25 0.30 3.65
CA LEU A 65 -9.00 -1.11 4.01
C LEU A 65 -10.21 -1.79 4.67
N LYS A 66 -11.31 -1.06 4.87
CA LYS A 66 -12.62 -1.65 5.20
C LYS A 66 -13.21 -2.44 4.03
N ASP A 67 -12.78 -2.13 2.82
CA ASP A 67 -13.12 -2.90 1.64
C ASP A 67 -12.21 -4.14 1.58
N GLN A 68 -12.81 -5.33 1.52
CA GLN A 68 -12.10 -6.61 1.52
C GLN A 68 -11.26 -6.80 0.25
N ASP A 69 -11.58 -6.08 -0.82
CA ASP A 69 -10.81 -6.10 -2.07
C ASP A 69 -9.61 -5.15 -2.03
N ILE A 70 -9.40 -4.39 -0.94
CA ILE A 70 -8.28 -3.47 -0.77
C ILE A 70 -7.33 -3.99 0.31
N LEU A 71 -6.05 -4.10 -0.05
CA LEU A 71 -5.01 -4.61 0.84
C LEU A 71 -3.99 -3.54 1.21
N PHE A 72 -3.45 -3.66 2.42
CA PHE A 72 -2.26 -2.96 2.85
C PHE A 72 -1.07 -3.92 2.87
N GLN A 73 0.02 -3.51 2.22
CA GLN A 73 1.32 -4.18 2.34
C GLN A 73 2.42 -3.15 2.50
N HIS A 74 3.55 -3.55 3.08
CA HIS A 74 4.75 -2.74 3.07
C HIS A 74 5.97 -3.54 2.64
N ILE A 75 6.86 -2.87 1.92
CA ILE A 75 8.10 -3.46 1.41
C ILE A 75 9.29 -2.59 1.82
N ASN A 76 10.45 -3.22 2.04
CA ASN A 76 11.68 -2.51 2.35
C ASN A 76 12.58 -2.45 1.12
N ILE A 77 13.00 -1.25 0.72
CA ILE A 77 13.85 -0.98 -0.45
C ILE A 77 15.12 -1.84 -0.43
N LYS A 78 15.72 -2.05 0.74
CA LYS A 78 16.97 -2.82 0.90
C LYS A 78 16.84 -4.28 0.49
N LYS A 79 15.63 -4.84 0.47
CA LYS A 79 15.38 -6.22 0.00
C LYS A 79 15.57 -6.37 -1.52
N PHE A 80 15.55 -5.27 -2.27
CA PHE A 80 15.55 -5.30 -3.73
C PHE A 80 16.78 -4.66 -4.37
N THR A 81 17.70 -4.12 -3.57
CA THR A 81 18.91 -3.46 -4.08
C THR A 81 20.06 -3.51 -3.08
N HIS A 82 21.27 -3.72 -3.61
CA HIS A 82 22.53 -3.61 -2.85
C HIS A 82 23.18 -2.23 -2.98
N ARG A 83 22.49 -1.26 -3.59
CA ARG A 83 23.00 0.11 -3.77
C ARG A 83 23.22 0.77 -2.40
N LYS A 84 24.40 1.37 -2.23
CA LYS A 84 24.74 2.12 -1.01
C LYS A 84 23.97 3.44 -0.91
N LYS A 85 23.80 4.14 -2.04
CA LYS A 85 23.05 5.40 -2.14
C LYS A 85 21.55 5.16 -2.27
N LEU A 86 20.89 4.88 -1.14
CA LEU A 86 19.44 4.68 -1.10
C LEU A 86 18.65 5.99 -1.31
N GLU A 87 19.28 7.15 -1.13
CA GLU A 87 18.69 8.45 -1.45
C GLU A 87 18.33 8.59 -2.94
N ASP A 88 19.23 8.17 -3.84
CA ASP A 88 18.97 8.18 -5.29
C ASP A 88 17.82 7.24 -5.66
N VAL A 89 17.73 6.10 -4.98
CA VAL A 89 16.65 5.13 -5.17
C VAL A 89 15.30 5.73 -4.75
N ARG A 90 15.25 6.38 -3.59
CA ARG A 90 14.05 7.09 -3.12
C ARG A 90 13.67 8.26 -4.02
N ALA A 91 14.65 9.04 -4.47
CA ALA A 91 14.43 10.14 -5.40
C ALA A 91 13.79 9.64 -6.71
N ARG A 92 14.21 8.48 -7.23
CA ARG A 92 13.62 7.87 -8.42
C ARG A 92 12.19 7.37 -8.19
N LEU A 93 11.91 6.81 -7.02
CA LEU A 93 10.57 6.33 -6.64
C LEU A 93 9.58 7.49 -6.52
N ILE A 94 10.00 8.60 -5.92
CA ILE A 94 9.18 9.82 -5.80
C ILE A 94 9.06 10.48 -7.18
N GLY A 95 10.18 10.63 -7.89
CA GLY A 95 10.28 11.40 -9.13
C GLY A 95 10.21 12.90 -8.86
N THR A 96 10.48 13.70 -9.90
CA THR A 96 10.37 15.16 -9.82
C THR A 96 8.97 15.58 -9.36
N GLU A 97 8.88 16.34 -8.28
CA GLU A 97 7.60 16.79 -7.68
C GLU A 97 6.62 15.65 -7.34
N GLY A 98 7.11 14.43 -7.15
CA GLY A 98 6.26 13.27 -6.89
C GLY A 98 5.61 12.66 -8.14
N LYS A 99 5.99 13.08 -9.36
CA LYS A 99 5.37 12.64 -10.61
C LYS A 99 5.36 11.12 -10.79
N THR A 100 6.46 10.45 -10.47
CA THR A 100 6.57 8.99 -10.63
C THR A 100 5.66 8.26 -9.66
N LYS A 101 5.67 8.67 -8.39
CA LYS A 101 4.76 8.14 -7.38
C LYS A 101 3.30 8.31 -7.81
N ARG A 102 2.91 9.53 -8.22
CA ARG A 102 1.54 9.84 -8.67
C ARG A 102 1.14 9.03 -9.91
N ALA A 103 2.06 8.85 -10.86
CA ALA A 103 1.79 8.05 -12.05
C ALA A 103 1.47 6.59 -11.68
N ILE A 104 2.26 5.98 -10.79
CA ILE A 104 1.99 4.62 -10.29
C ILE A 104 0.64 4.59 -9.57
N GLU A 105 0.42 5.50 -8.61
CA GLU A 105 -0.85 5.62 -7.87
C GLU A 105 -2.06 5.72 -8.82
N ASN A 106 -1.96 6.52 -9.88
CA ASN A 106 -3.03 6.70 -10.85
C ASN A 106 -3.28 5.47 -11.74
N ILE A 107 -2.22 4.82 -12.23
CA ILE A 107 -2.36 3.67 -13.13
C ILE A 107 -2.91 2.46 -12.37
N THR A 108 -2.53 2.27 -11.10
CA THR A 108 -2.87 1.08 -10.32
C THR A 108 -3.91 1.32 -9.23
N LEU A 109 -4.54 2.50 -9.20
CA LEU A 109 -5.50 2.92 -8.18
C LEU A 109 -4.96 2.72 -6.74
N SER A 110 -3.64 2.87 -6.58
CA SER A 110 -2.96 2.64 -5.32
C SER A 110 -2.66 3.92 -4.57
N HIS A 111 -2.33 3.78 -3.30
CA HIS A 111 -1.76 4.83 -2.47
C HIS A 111 -0.44 4.38 -1.89
N LEU A 112 0.58 5.20 -2.09
CA LEU A 112 1.93 4.94 -1.65
C LEU A 112 2.32 5.88 -0.50
N ALA A 113 2.98 5.35 0.51
CA ALA A 113 3.64 6.12 1.55
C ALA A 113 5.11 5.68 1.59
N ILE A 114 6.04 6.65 1.59
CA ILE A 114 7.48 6.36 1.63
C ILE A 114 8.02 6.91 2.94
N ARG A 115 8.49 6.03 3.83
CA ARG A 115 9.05 6.38 5.14
C ARG A 115 10.44 5.77 5.28
N GLY A 116 11.48 6.60 5.19
CA GLY A 116 12.85 6.09 5.19
C GLY A 116 13.05 5.11 4.03
N ASN A 117 13.38 3.85 4.33
CA ASN A 117 13.56 2.82 3.31
C ASN A 117 12.36 1.88 3.16
N ASP A 118 11.26 2.18 3.83
CA ASP A 118 10.02 1.39 3.75
C ASP A 118 9.02 2.10 2.85
N ILE A 119 8.31 1.31 2.06
CA ILE A 119 7.23 1.76 1.18
C ILE A 119 5.96 1.01 1.61
N GLY A 120 4.96 1.76 2.04
CA GLY A 120 3.62 1.27 2.33
C GLY A 120 2.74 1.44 1.10
N ILE A 121 1.88 0.47 0.88
CA ILE A 121 1.05 0.33 -0.32
C ILE A 121 -0.36 -0.01 0.15
N ILE A 122 -1.34 0.83 -0.19
CA ILE A 122 -2.77 0.47 -0.13
C ILE A 122 -3.22 0.36 -1.58
N ALA A 123 -3.71 -0.81 -2.00
CA ALA A 123 -4.11 -1.05 -3.38
C ALA A 123 -5.17 -2.14 -3.47
N PRO A 124 -5.94 -2.21 -4.57
CA PRO A 124 -6.74 -3.38 -4.89
C PRO A 124 -5.90 -4.67 -4.83
N ALA A 125 -6.47 -5.72 -4.26
CA ALA A 125 -5.81 -6.99 -4.01
C ALA A 125 -5.25 -7.60 -5.30
N ASP A 126 -6.03 -7.50 -6.38
CA ASP A 126 -5.67 -7.98 -7.70
C ASP A 126 -4.45 -7.22 -8.27
N LEU A 127 -4.31 -5.92 -8.02
CA LEU A 127 -3.23 -5.05 -8.54
C LEU A 127 -1.98 -4.98 -7.65
N MET A 128 -2.02 -5.59 -6.46
CA MET A 128 -0.94 -5.47 -5.48
C MET A 128 0.41 -5.98 -6.01
N GLN A 129 0.42 -7.10 -6.74
CA GLN A 129 1.65 -7.69 -7.27
C GLN A 129 2.29 -6.85 -8.37
N GLU A 130 1.48 -6.24 -9.23
CA GLU A 130 1.97 -5.34 -10.27
C GLU A 130 2.56 -4.06 -9.67
N VAL A 131 1.95 -3.52 -8.60
CA VAL A 131 2.51 -2.38 -7.87
C VAL A 131 3.88 -2.73 -7.27
N ILE A 132 3.99 -3.86 -6.56
CA ILE A 132 5.26 -4.30 -5.97
C ILE A 132 6.31 -4.54 -7.06
N THR A 133 5.92 -5.12 -8.20
CA THR A 133 6.81 -5.35 -9.34
C THR A 133 7.31 -4.04 -9.94
N ALA A 134 6.42 -3.05 -10.14
CA ALA A 134 6.78 -1.74 -10.64
C ALA A 134 7.74 -0.99 -9.69
N LEU A 135 7.46 -1.00 -8.39
CA LEU A 135 8.34 -0.44 -7.37
C LEU A 135 9.70 -1.13 -7.35
N THR A 136 9.72 -2.46 -7.41
CA THR A 136 10.94 -3.27 -7.48
C THR A 136 11.77 -2.93 -8.72
N ASN A 137 11.13 -2.78 -9.88
CA ASN A 137 11.80 -2.41 -11.13
C ASN A 137 12.43 -1.02 -11.03
N LEU A 138 11.74 -0.04 -10.42
CA LEU A 138 12.32 1.27 -10.14
C LEU A 138 13.50 1.18 -9.17
N ILE A 139 13.38 0.41 -8.08
CA ILE A 139 14.43 0.21 -7.09
C ILE A 139 15.70 -0.39 -7.72
N ARG A 140 15.53 -1.32 -8.67
CA ARG A 140 16.64 -1.94 -9.43
C ARG A 140 17.25 -1.01 -10.48
N GLY A 141 16.58 0.09 -10.82
CA GLY A 141 17.09 1.12 -11.72
C GLY A 141 16.49 1.10 -13.13
N SER A 142 15.36 0.42 -13.33
CA SER A 142 14.63 0.42 -14.61
C SER A 142 14.14 1.81 -14.98
N LYS A 143 14.23 2.19 -16.26
CA LYS A 143 13.72 3.48 -16.75
C LYS A 143 12.24 3.65 -16.37
N GLN A 144 11.86 4.85 -15.92
CA GLN A 144 10.48 5.13 -15.50
C GLN A 144 9.48 4.87 -16.62
N SER A 145 9.81 5.24 -17.86
CA SER A 145 9.02 4.93 -19.06
C SER A 145 8.69 3.43 -19.19
N ASN A 146 9.65 2.56 -18.91
CA ASN A 146 9.45 1.10 -19.03
C ASN A 146 8.51 0.60 -17.93
N VAL A 147 8.58 1.20 -16.73
CA VAL A 147 7.70 0.86 -15.61
C VAL A 147 6.27 1.33 -15.88
N TYR A 148 6.09 2.53 -16.45
CA TYR A 148 4.76 3.02 -16.85
C TYR A 148 4.15 2.12 -17.93
N ASN A 149 4.90 1.81 -18.99
CA ASN A 149 4.43 0.92 -20.06
C ASN A 149 4.06 -0.47 -19.54
N PHE A 150 4.83 -1.00 -18.59
CA PHE A 150 4.51 -2.26 -17.93
C PHE A 150 3.16 -2.18 -17.19
N LEU A 151 2.97 -1.16 -16.35
CA LEU A 151 1.74 -0.98 -15.59
C LEU A 151 0.51 -0.76 -16.49
N GLU A 152 0.65 0.05 -17.54
CA GLU A 152 -0.42 0.30 -18.51
C GLU A 152 -0.82 -0.98 -19.26
N ARG A 153 0.15 -1.79 -19.68
CA ARG A 153 -0.13 -3.07 -20.34
C ARG A 153 -0.90 -4.01 -19.41
N MET A 154 -0.48 -4.13 -18.15
CA MET A 154 -1.16 -5.02 -17.20
C MET A 154 -2.57 -4.53 -16.86
N ASN A 155 -2.76 -3.23 -16.70
CA ASN A 155 -4.09 -2.66 -16.50
C ASN A 155 -5.01 -2.87 -17.72
N ALA A 156 -4.47 -2.72 -18.94
CA ALA A 156 -5.23 -2.99 -20.16
C ALA A 156 -5.60 -4.47 -20.33
N GLU A 157 -4.71 -5.40 -19.95
CA GLU A 157 -4.99 -6.83 -19.97
C GLU A 157 -6.10 -7.21 -18.98
N LYS A 158 -6.09 -6.68 -17.75
CA LYS A 158 -7.14 -6.92 -16.76
C LYS A 158 -8.50 -6.38 -17.19
N LYS A 159 -8.56 -5.18 -17.78
CA LYS A 159 -9.81 -4.63 -18.32
C LYS A 159 -10.39 -5.47 -19.47
N LYS A 160 -9.54 -6.14 -20.24
CA LYS A 160 -9.99 -7.01 -21.34
C LYS A 160 -10.45 -8.38 -20.87
N PHE A 161 -9.98 -8.83 -19.71
CA PHE A 161 -10.24 -10.18 -19.21
C PHE A 161 -10.45 -10.17 -17.68
N PRO A 162 -11.61 -9.72 -17.18
CA PRO A 162 -11.87 -9.63 -15.73
C PRO A 162 -11.86 -10.99 -15.03
N ASP A 163 -12.33 -12.04 -15.73
CA ASP A 163 -12.53 -13.39 -15.20
C ASP A 163 -11.52 -14.43 -15.70
N ASP A 164 -10.45 -14.00 -16.40
CA ASP A 164 -9.45 -14.95 -16.90
C ASP A 164 -8.52 -15.35 -15.76
N LEU A 165 -8.76 -16.55 -15.22
CA LEU A 165 -7.94 -17.24 -14.21
C LEU A 165 -6.51 -17.59 -14.70
N GLY A 166 -6.05 -16.98 -15.79
CA GLY A 166 -4.76 -17.28 -16.42
C GLY A 166 -4.76 -18.65 -17.11
N LEU A 167 -5.93 -19.20 -17.43
CA LEU A 167 -6.07 -20.49 -18.12
C LEU A 167 -5.93 -20.32 -19.63
N LYS A 168 -4.84 -19.67 -20.09
CA LYS A 168 -4.42 -19.85 -21.47
C LYS A 168 -3.84 -21.25 -21.59
N LYS A 169 -4.65 -22.20 -22.08
CA LYS A 169 -4.12 -23.45 -22.64
C LYS A 169 -3.10 -23.07 -23.69
N ASP A 170 -1.84 -23.44 -23.47
CA ASP A 170 -0.81 -23.43 -24.50
C ASP A 170 -1.38 -24.12 -25.73
N LYS A 171 -1.75 -23.34 -26.75
CA LYS A 171 -1.86 -23.88 -28.09
C LYS A 171 -0.44 -24.17 -28.53
N LYS A 172 0.07 -25.36 -28.16
CA LYS A 172 1.19 -25.98 -28.85
C LYS A 172 0.79 -26.05 -30.33
N GLY A 173 1.36 -25.14 -31.11
CA GLY A 173 1.26 -25.16 -32.56
C GLY A 173 1.91 -26.43 -33.09
N LYS A 174 1.21 -27.04 -34.04
CA LYS A 174 1.72 -28.10 -34.92
C LYS A 174 2.91 -27.62 -35.74
#